data_AF-A0A7X9FQJ7-F1
#
_entry.id   AF-A0A7X9FQJ7-F1
#
_cell.length_a   1.000
_cell.length_b   1.000
_cell.length_c   1.000
_cell.angle_alpha   90.00
_cell.angle_beta   90.00
_cell.angle_gamma   90.00
#
_symmetry.space_group_name_H-M   'P 1'
#
loop_
_entity.id
_entity.type
_entity.pdbx_description
1 polymer ?
#
loop_
_entity_poly.entity_id
_entity_poly.type
_entity_poly.pdbx_seq_one_letter_code
_entity_poly.pdbx_strand_id
1 'polypeptide(L)'
;MEKLNTVESADPGFLGGSRVLLFQYKCIASSLLLYEAERASFLSKDVECYKHFRESVSFIPVEILESYLDDLMDLSISDEKLFLKKEIITHENKLLFVVLYGSIATLLFVLLQGRMLLLAACMLSLCFLLFAPEWYRSRIYAERRLKFARLLSQEINRRRGKDHGSQNPLYEAFNWRQFFSSTKPSQMPGAAYELWH
;
A
#
# COMPACT_ATOMS: atom_id res chain seq x y z
N MET A 1 22.45 34.42 -11.24
CA MET A 1 21.86 33.72 -12.40
C MET A 1 22.40 32.30 -12.39
N GLU A 2 21.70 31.37 -11.77
CA GLU A 2 22.06 29.95 -11.84
C GLU A 2 20.82 29.08 -11.63
N LYS A 3 20.83 27.96 -12.33
CA LYS A 3 19.68 27.19 -12.82
C LYS A 3 19.01 26.38 -11.70
N LEU A 4 17.69 26.53 -11.54
CA LEU A 4 16.81 25.51 -10.94
C LEU A 4 15.59 25.34 -11.83
N ASN A 5 15.81 24.73 -13.00
CA ASN A 5 14.76 24.09 -13.79
C ASN A 5 15.04 22.59 -13.80
N THR A 6 14.75 21.92 -12.69
CA THR A 6 14.50 20.47 -12.72
C THR A 6 13.04 20.30 -13.10
N VAL A 7 12.85 20.17 -14.41
CA VAL A 7 11.62 19.71 -15.05
C VAL A 7 11.29 18.34 -14.45
N GLU A 8 10.28 18.31 -13.59
CA GLU A 8 9.54 17.11 -13.24
C GLU A 8 9.07 16.48 -14.55
N SER A 9 9.66 15.34 -14.91
CA SER A 9 9.19 14.51 -16.01
C SER A 9 7.83 13.94 -15.63
N ALA A 10 6.78 14.72 -15.89
CA ALA A 10 5.41 14.28 -15.82
C ALA A 10 5.23 13.17 -16.87
N ASP A 11 5.02 11.94 -16.41
CA ASP A 11 4.51 10.87 -17.25
C ASP A 11 3.21 11.36 -17.92
N PRO A 12 3.16 11.49 -19.26
CA PRO A 12 2.01 12.10 -19.95
C PRO A 12 0.78 11.18 -19.98
N GLY A 13 0.84 10.00 -19.34
CA GLY A 13 -0.19 8.97 -19.44
C GLY A 13 -1.18 8.87 -18.29
N PHE A 14 -0.94 9.50 -17.11
CA PHE A 14 -1.74 9.13 -15.92
C PHE A 14 -2.77 10.16 -15.42
N LEU A 15 -2.65 11.47 -15.70
CA LEU A 15 -3.63 12.45 -15.20
C LEU A 15 -3.79 13.66 -16.14
N GLY A 16 -4.42 13.45 -17.30
CA GLY A 16 -4.93 14.54 -18.14
C GLY A 16 -6.17 15.25 -17.57
N GLY A 17 -6.63 14.88 -16.35
CA GLY A 17 -7.86 15.38 -15.74
C GLY A 17 -7.62 16.10 -14.41
N SER A 18 -7.59 17.44 -14.48
CA SER A 18 -7.72 18.42 -13.39
C SER A 18 -6.74 18.34 -12.22
N ARG A 19 -5.91 19.39 -12.07
CA ARG A 19 -5.07 19.67 -10.87
C ARG A 19 -5.85 19.55 -9.55
N VAL A 20 -7.17 19.74 -9.59
CA VAL A 20 -8.08 19.59 -8.44
C VAL A 20 -8.13 18.14 -7.95
N LEU A 21 -8.20 17.15 -8.84
CA LEU A 21 -8.26 15.74 -8.47
C LEU A 21 -6.94 15.31 -7.81
N LEU A 22 -5.81 15.69 -8.43
CA LEU A 22 -4.47 15.46 -7.86
C LEU A 22 -4.34 16.10 -6.47
N PHE A 23 -4.84 17.32 -6.29
CA PHE A 23 -4.83 18.00 -5.00
C PHE A 23 -5.68 17.25 -3.97
N GLN A 24 -6.87 16.80 -4.33
CA GLN A 24 -7.73 16.01 -3.45
C GLN A 24 -7.09 14.68 -3.05
N TYR A 25 -6.46 13.97 -3.99
CA TYR A 25 -5.68 12.76 -3.73
C TYR A 25 -4.56 13.03 -2.71
N LYS A 26 -3.80 14.11 -2.91
CA LYS A 26 -2.76 14.53 -1.97
C LYS A 26 -3.32 14.85 -0.59
N CYS A 27 -4.48 15.52 -0.50
CA CYS A 27 -5.14 15.83 0.77
C CYS A 27 -5.62 14.57 1.51
N ILE A 28 -6.17 13.58 0.78
CA ILE A 28 -6.56 12.29 1.37
C ILE A 28 -5.31 11.60 1.92
N ALA A 29 -4.27 11.47 1.09
CA ALA A 29 -3.01 10.83 1.48
C ALA A 29 -2.39 11.50 2.71
N SER A 30 -2.28 12.83 2.72
CA SER A 30 -1.72 13.56 3.87
C SER A 30 -2.55 13.36 5.14
N SER A 31 -3.88 13.30 5.01
CA SER A 31 -4.78 13.04 6.15
C SER A 31 -4.59 11.63 6.71
N LEU A 32 -4.43 10.62 5.85
CA LEU A 32 -4.15 9.24 6.26
C LEU A 32 -2.79 9.11 6.97
N LEU A 33 -1.76 9.79 6.44
CA LEU A 33 -0.43 9.84 7.05
C LEU A 33 -0.45 10.52 8.41
N LEU A 34 -1.21 11.62 8.54
CA LEU A 34 -1.36 12.35 9.79
C LEU A 34 -2.11 11.51 10.84
N TYR A 35 -3.20 10.84 10.44
CA TYR A 35 -3.92 9.90 11.29
C TYR A 35 -2.99 8.79 11.82
N GLU A 36 -2.14 8.20 10.97
CA GLU A 36 -1.17 7.20 11.38
C GLU A 36 -0.14 7.77 12.37
N ALA A 37 0.37 8.97 12.12
CA ALA A 37 1.35 9.63 12.98
C ALA A 37 0.77 9.96 14.36
N GLU A 38 -0.44 10.52 14.41
CA GLU A 38 -1.14 10.81 15.66
C GLU A 38 -1.41 9.53 16.44
N ARG A 39 -1.94 8.49 15.79
CA ARG A 39 -2.20 7.19 16.42
C ARG A 39 -0.95 6.54 17.00
N ALA A 40 0.19 6.71 16.33
CA ALA A 40 1.47 6.20 16.82
C ALA A 40 2.01 6.95 18.05
N SER A 41 1.53 8.17 18.32
CA SER A 41 2.06 9.04 19.37
C SER A 41 1.60 8.70 20.80
N PHE A 42 0.83 7.62 21.01
CA PHE A 42 0.29 7.11 22.29
C PHE A 42 -0.55 8.10 23.13
N LEU A 43 -0.58 9.39 22.77
CA LEU A 43 -1.22 10.46 23.54
C LEU A 43 -2.69 10.69 23.16
N SER A 44 -3.10 10.29 21.96
CA SER A 44 -4.44 10.51 21.43
C SER A 44 -5.31 9.27 21.50
N LYS A 45 -6.58 9.45 21.89
CA LYS A 45 -7.58 8.37 21.82
C LYS A 45 -7.91 8.10 20.34
N ASP A 46 -8.05 6.83 19.95
CA ASP A 46 -8.39 6.42 18.57
C ASP A 46 -9.60 7.19 17.99
N VAL A 47 -10.57 7.55 18.84
CA VAL A 47 -11.77 8.33 18.48
C VAL A 47 -11.43 9.77 18.09
N GLU A 48 -10.50 10.42 18.78
CA GLU A 48 -10.11 11.81 18.50
C GLU A 48 -9.31 11.90 17.20
N CYS A 49 -8.38 10.97 16.96
CA CYS A 49 -7.67 10.86 15.68
C CYS A 49 -8.63 10.61 14.53
N TYR A 50 -9.62 9.72 14.71
CA TYR A 50 -10.61 9.47 13.68
C TYR A 50 -11.47 10.70 13.41
N LYS A 51 -11.86 11.44 14.44
CA LYS A 51 -12.59 12.71 14.28
C LYS A 51 -11.78 13.73 13.48
N HIS A 52 -10.50 13.89 13.80
CA HIS A 52 -9.61 14.81 13.09
C HIS A 52 -9.46 14.42 11.61
N PHE A 53 -9.25 13.12 11.32
CA PHE A 53 -9.27 12.60 9.96
C PHE A 53 -10.58 12.92 9.22
N ARG A 54 -11.73 12.71 9.87
CA ARG A 54 -13.05 12.98 9.26
C ARG A 54 -13.22 14.44 8.89
N GLU A 55 -12.81 15.35 9.78
CA GLU A 55 -12.85 16.78 9.53
C GLU A 55 -11.95 17.15 8.35
N SER A 56 -10.74 16.57 8.26
CA SER A 56 -9.79 16.86 7.19
C SER A 56 -10.20 16.34 5.82
N VAL A 57 -11.03 15.29 5.73
CA VAL A 57 -11.55 14.79 4.44
C VAL A 57 -12.99 15.24 4.15
N SER A 58 -13.64 15.97 5.06
CA SER A 58 -15.07 16.32 5.00
C SER A 58 -15.49 17.05 3.72
N PHE A 59 -14.61 17.89 3.18
CA PHE A 59 -14.86 18.69 1.97
C PHE A 59 -14.66 17.93 0.65
N ILE A 60 -14.13 16.70 0.69
CA ILE A 60 -13.86 15.90 -0.49
C ILE A 60 -15.12 15.11 -0.87
N PRO A 61 -15.60 15.17 -2.14
CA PRO A 61 -16.74 14.38 -2.60
C PRO A 61 -16.56 12.87 -2.36
N VAL A 62 -17.65 12.15 -2.10
CA VAL A 62 -17.57 10.73 -1.73
C VAL A 62 -17.06 9.87 -2.88
N GLU A 63 -17.35 10.26 -4.11
CA GLU A 63 -16.92 9.59 -5.34
C GLU A 63 -15.39 9.59 -5.47
N ILE A 64 -14.74 10.65 -5.00
CA ILE A 64 -13.29 10.79 -5.04
C ILE A 64 -12.65 9.95 -3.94
N LEU A 65 -13.29 9.85 -2.77
CA LEU A 65 -12.86 8.93 -1.71
C LEU A 65 -12.97 7.47 -2.16
N GLU A 66 -14.01 7.13 -2.93
CA GLU A 66 -14.19 5.79 -3.49
C GLU A 66 -13.16 5.47 -4.57
N SER A 67 -12.93 6.40 -5.50
CA SER A 67 -11.87 6.24 -6.50
C SER A 67 -10.48 6.09 -5.83
N TYR A 68 -10.20 6.87 -4.79
CA TYR A 68 -8.95 6.71 -4.03
C TYR A 68 -8.90 5.38 -3.27
N LEU A 69 -10.03 4.87 -2.76
CA LEU A 69 -10.13 3.57 -2.11
C LEU A 69 -9.81 2.43 -3.08
N ASP A 70 -10.34 2.49 -4.30
CA ASP A 70 -10.07 1.50 -5.35
C ASP A 70 -8.58 1.48 -5.69
N ASP A 71 -7.98 2.66 -5.88
CA ASP A 71 -6.54 2.80 -6.16
C ASP A 71 -5.66 2.31 -4.99
N LEU A 72 -6.13 2.48 -3.74
CA LEU A 72 -5.44 2.01 -2.55
C LEU A 72 -5.43 0.47 -2.44
N MET A 73 -6.47 -0.18 -2.98
CA MET A 73 -6.63 -1.63 -3.02
C MET A 73 -5.89 -2.26 -4.21
N ASP A 74 -5.59 -1.49 -5.25
CA ASP A 74 -4.78 -1.94 -6.37
C ASP A 74 -3.29 -2.04 -6.00
N LEU A 75 -2.78 -3.26 -5.93
CA LEU A 75 -1.38 -3.55 -5.63
C LEU A 75 -0.42 -3.18 -6.79
N SER A 76 -0.96 -2.94 -7.99
CA SER A 76 -0.17 -2.51 -9.15
C SER A 76 0.22 -1.02 -9.06
N ILE A 77 -0.56 -0.21 -8.35
CA ILE A 77 -0.29 1.21 -8.13
C ILE A 77 0.74 1.36 -7.03
N SER A 78 1.81 2.13 -7.25
CA SER A 78 2.88 2.35 -6.26
C SER A 78 2.47 3.36 -5.17
N ASP A 79 3.06 3.23 -3.97
CA ASP A 79 2.83 4.17 -2.84
C ASP A 79 3.18 5.62 -3.21
N GLU A 80 4.09 5.80 -4.17
CA GLU A 80 4.49 7.10 -4.72
C GLU A 80 3.35 7.78 -5.46
N LYS A 81 2.62 7.01 -6.29
CA LYS A 81 1.44 7.51 -7.02
C LYS A 81 0.28 7.81 -6.09
N LEU A 82 0.18 7.07 -4.98
CA LEU A 82 -0.80 7.31 -3.92
C LEU A 82 -0.38 8.39 -2.92
N PHE A 83 0.81 8.98 -3.06
CA PHE A 83 1.36 9.96 -2.10
C PHE A 83 1.47 9.44 -0.65
N LEU A 84 1.61 8.12 -0.48
CA LEU A 84 1.74 7.45 0.83
C LEU A 84 3.19 7.21 1.25
N LYS A 85 4.14 7.60 0.40
CA LYS A 85 5.57 7.42 0.66
C LYS A 85 5.98 8.23 1.89
N LYS A 86 6.33 7.52 2.96
CA LYS A 86 7.11 8.08 4.05
C LYS A 86 8.53 8.21 3.53
N GLU A 87 9.17 9.38 3.67
CA GLU A 87 10.55 9.60 3.26
C GLU A 87 11.50 8.67 4.04
N ILE A 88 11.65 7.43 3.58
CA ILE A 88 12.66 6.51 4.03
C ILE A 88 13.71 6.53 2.92
N ILE A 89 14.79 7.27 3.18
CA ILE A 89 15.96 7.38 2.30
C ILE A 89 16.43 5.96 1.97
N THR A 90 16.12 5.49 0.76
CA THR A 90 16.40 4.13 0.30
C THR A 90 17.36 4.20 -0.89
N HIS A 91 18.58 4.67 -0.62
CA HIS A 91 19.64 4.72 -1.63
C HIS A 91 20.44 3.41 -1.75
N GLU A 92 20.22 2.41 -0.89
CA GLU A 92 21.12 1.24 -0.77
C GLU A 92 20.64 -0.05 -1.43
N ASN A 93 19.43 -0.12 -2.00
CA ASN A 93 18.90 -1.40 -2.50
C ASN A 93 19.59 -1.93 -3.77
N LYS A 94 20.28 -1.08 -4.56
CA LYS A 94 20.92 -1.51 -5.83
C LYS A 94 22.06 -2.50 -5.62
N LEU A 95 22.85 -2.32 -4.57
CA LEU A 95 23.97 -3.21 -4.24
C LEU A 95 23.46 -4.59 -3.80
N LEU A 96 22.34 -4.61 -3.09
CA LEU A 96 21.64 -5.82 -2.65
C LEU A 96 21.18 -6.69 -3.84
N PHE A 97 20.66 -6.07 -4.90
CA PHE A 97 20.32 -6.78 -6.15
C PHE A 97 21.55 -7.36 -6.86
N VAL A 98 22.67 -6.63 -6.91
CA VAL A 98 23.90 -7.15 -7.53
C VAL A 98 24.44 -8.37 -6.78
N VAL A 99 24.46 -8.30 -5.44
CA VAL A 99 24.87 -9.43 -4.59
C VAL A 99 23.94 -10.63 -4.80
N LEU A 100 22.63 -10.38 -4.93
CA LEU A 100 21.63 -11.42 -5.17
C LEU A 100 21.79 -12.12 -6.53
N TYR A 101 21.94 -11.36 -7.62
CA TYR A 101 22.16 -11.96 -8.93
C TYR A 101 23.48 -12.75 -8.97
N GLY A 102 24.51 -12.25 -8.30
CA GLY A 102 25.78 -12.96 -8.13
C GLY A 102 25.62 -14.28 -7.36
N SER A 103 24.89 -14.29 -6.25
CA SER A 103 24.69 -15.50 -5.44
C SER A 103 23.84 -16.55 -6.16
N ILE A 104 22.80 -16.14 -6.91
CA ILE A 104 21.98 -17.05 -7.72
C ILE A 104 22.79 -17.67 -8.86
N ALA A 105 23.58 -16.86 -9.59
CA ALA A 105 24.44 -17.37 -10.66
C ALA A 105 25.48 -18.36 -10.14
N THR A 106 26.07 -18.07 -8.98
CA THR A 106 27.05 -18.96 -8.32
C THR A 106 26.39 -20.24 -7.82
N LEU A 107 25.19 -20.16 -7.24
CA LEU A 107 24.40 -21.32 -6.81
C LEU A 107 24.10 -22.26 -7.98
N LEU A 108 23.62 -21.71 -9.11
CA LEU A 108 23.32 -22.49 -10.32
C LEU A 108 24.58 -23.19 -10.86
N PHE A 109 25.71 -22.48 -10.92
CA PHE A 109 26.99 -23.04 -11.34
C PHE A 109 27.45 -24.20 -10.44
N VAL A 110 27.30 -24.06 -9.12
CA VAL A 110 27.68 -25.08 -8.15
C VAL A 110 26.77 -26.31 -8.21
N LEU A 111 25.45 -26.11 -8.38
CA LEU A 111 24.48 -27.20 -8.56
C LEU A 111 24.77 -28.02 -9.83
N LEU A 112 25.14 -27.35 -10.92
CA LEU A 112 25.54 -28.00 -12.18
C LEU A 112 26.75 -28.95 -12.01
N GLN A 113 27.67 -28.63 -11.10
CA GLN A 113 28.83 -29.49 -10.83
C GLN A 113 28.55 -30.62 -9.83
N GLY A 114 27.39 -30.63 -9.17
CA GLY A 114 26.91 -31.73 -8.32
C GLY A 114 27.74 -32.07 -7.09
N ARG A 115 28.77 -31.28 -6.76
CA ARG A 115 29.82 -31.67 -5.79
C ARG A 115 29.81 -30.91 -4.47
N MET A 116 29.08 -29.80 -4.34
CA MET A 116 29.14 -28.95 -3.15
C MET A 116 27.75 -28.59 -2.60
N LEU A 117 27.05 -29.59 -2.07
CA LEU A 117 25.76 -29.44 -1.38
C LEU A 117 25.82 -28.41 -0.24
N LEU A 118 26.93 -28.36 0.51
CA LEU A 118 27.11 -27.46 1.64
C LEU A 118 27.22 -26.00 1.20
N LEU A 119 27.94 -25.74 0.10
CA LEU A 119 28.05 -24.40 -0.50
C LEU A 119 26.70 -23.92 -1.06
N ALA A 120 25.94 -24.82 -1.68
CA ALA A 120 24.59 -24.51 -2.17
C ALA A 120 23.63 -24.14 -1.01
N ALA A 121 23.69 -24.85 0.12
CA ALA A 121 22.90 -24.55 1.31
C ALA A 121 23.26 -23.17 1.92
N CYS A 122 24.57 -22.83 1.98
CA CYS A 122 25.02 -21.52 2.43
C CYS A 122 24.51 -20.38 1.52
N MET A 123 24.60 -20.56 0.19
CA MET A 123 24.12 -19.58 -0.78
C MET A 123 22.59 -19.38 -0.72
N LEU A 124 21.81 -20.46 -0.58
CA LEU A 124 20.37 -20.38 -0.40
C LEU A 124 20.00 -19.65 0.89
N SER A 125 20.72 -19.92 1.99
CA SER A 125 20.50 -19.24 3.26
C SER A 125 20.80 -17.75 3.16
N LEU A 126 21.88 -17.37 2.45
CA LEU A 126 22.21 -15.98 2.18
C LEU A 126 21.14 -15.30 1.32
N CYS A 127 20.66 -15.96 0.26
CA CYS A 127 19.55 -15.44 -0.54
C CYS A 127 18.29 -15.21 0.31
N PHE A 128 17.95 -16.15 1.21
CA PHE A 128 16.79 -16.00 2.09
C PHE A 128 16.96 -14.83 3.07
N LEU A 129 18.15 -14.65 3.64
CA LEU A 129 18.46 -13.52 4.51
C LEU A 129 18.38 -12.17 3.78
N LEU A 130 18.72 -12.12 2.49
CA LEU A 130 18.61 -10.91 1.68
C LEU A 130 17.17 -10.64 1.22
N PHE A 131 16.37 -11.68 0.98
CA PHE A 131 14.96 -11.54 0.57
C PHE A 131 14.01 -11.31 1.73
N ALA A 132 14.27 -11.85 2.92
CA ALA A 132 13.38 -11.75 4.06
C ALA A 132 13.05 -10.30 4.45
N PRO A 133 14.00 -9.34 4.46
CA PRO A 133 13.71 -7.93 4.73
C PRO A 133 12.79 -7.31 3.68
N GLU A 134 13.00 -7.59 2.40
CA GLU A 134 12.20 -7.01 1.31
C GLU A 134 10.78 -7.60 1.28
N TRP A 135 10.67 -8.91 1.50
CA TRP A 135 9.38 -9.59 1.68
C TRP A 135 8.62 -9.02 2.88
N TYR A 136 9.29 -8.87 4.02
CA TYR A 136 8.69 -8.31 5.23
C TYR A 136 8.26 -6.86 5.02
N ARG A 137 9.08 -6.06 4.33
CA ARG A 137 8.76 -4.68 3.95
C ARG A 137 7.52 -4.62 3.05
N SER A 138 7.44 -5.45 2.01
CA SER A 138 6.26 -5.54 1.13
C SER A 138 4.99 -5.87 1.92
N ARG A 139 5.09 -6.78 2.90
CA ARG A 139 3.97 -7.14 3.77
C ARG A 139 3.53 -5.96 4.64
N ILE A 140 4.47 -5.22 5.24
CA ILE A 140 4.15 -4.02 6.04
C ILE A 140 3.40 -3.00 5.19
N TYR A 141 3.84 -2.75 3.95
CA TYR A 141 3.16 -1.80 3.06
C TYR A 141 1.74 -2.24 2.72
N ALA A 142 1.54 -3.52 2.39
CA ALA A 142 0.21 -4.06 2.13
C ALA A 142 -0.70 -3.97 3.36
N GLU A 143 -0.20 -4.33 4.55
CA GLU A 143 -0.95 -4.22 5.81
C GLU A 143 -1.31 -2.76 6.13
N ARG A 144 -0.42 -1.81 5.83
CA ARG A 144 -0.64 -0.37 6.01
C ARG A 144 -1.72 0.16 5.07
N ARG A 145 -1.65 -0.17 3.77
CA ARG A 145 -2.70 0.17 2.79
C ARG A 145 -4.05 -0.39 3.22
N LEU A 146 -4.09 -1.63 3.70
CA LEU A 146 -5.33 -2.23 4.17
C LEU A 146 -5.93 -1.49 5.38
N LYS A 147 -5.10 -0.99 6.29
CA LYS A 147 -5.56 -0.15 7.41
C LYS A 147 -6.16 1.17 6.92
N PHE A 148 -5.52 1.83 5.97
CA PHE A 148 -6.04 3.03 5.34
C PHE A 148 -7.34 2.77 4.58
N ALA A 149 -7.43 1.66 3.86
CA ALA A 149 -8.62 1.27 3.10
C ALA A 149 -9.81 1.05 4.03
N ARG A 150 -9.58 0.42 5.19
CA ARG A 150 -10.62 0.26 6.22
C ARG A 150 -11.09 1.61 6.77
N LEU A 151 -10.16 2.51 7.10
CA LEU A 151 -10.49 3.83 7.63
C LEU A 151 -11.32 4.64 6.62
N LEU A 152 -10.92 4.62 5.35
CA LEU A 152 -11.58 5.34 4.27
C LEU A 152 -12.95 4.73 3.96
N SER A 153 -13.04 3.40 3.91
CA SER A 153 -14.30 2.67 3.73
C SER A 153 -15.31 2.96 4.84
N GLN A 154 -14.88 3.06 6.10
CA GLN A 154 -15.73 3.47 7.21
C GLN A 154 -16.30 4.87 7.00
N GLU A 155 -15.46 5.82 6.58
CA GLU A 155 -15.92 7.19 6.34
C GLU A 155 -16.88 7.29 5.14
N ILE A 156 -16.65 6.52 4.07
CA ILE A 156 -17.56 6.43 2.92
C ILE A 156 -18.92 5.86 3.34
N ASN A 157 -18.93 4.75 4.08
CA ASN A 157 -20.17 4.12 4.56
C ASN A 157 -20.97 5.06 5.47
N ARG A 158 -20.28 5.78 6.35
CA ARG A 158 -20.88 6.80 7.21
C ARG A 158 -21.55 7.92 6.40
N ARG A 159 -20.88 8.44 5.36
CA ARG A 159 -21.45 9.50 4.50
C ARG A 159 -22.65 9.03 3.67
N ARG A 160 -22.64 7.77 3.26
CA ARG A 160 -23.77 7.13 2.57
C ARG A 160 -24.95 6.81 3.52
N GLY A 161 -24.84 7.12 4.81
CA GLY A 161 -25.89 6.87 5.80
C GLY A 161 -26.13 5.40 6.10
N LYS A 162 -25.18 4.52 5.74
CA LYS A 162 -25.27 3.07 5.99
C LYS A 162 -24.99 2.69 7.45
N ASP A 163 -24.48 3.63 8.24
CA ASP A 163 -24.31 3.48 9.69
C ASP A 163 -25.66 3.62 10.43
N HIS A 164 -26.56 2.67 10.23
CA HIS A 164 -27.73 2.52 11.09
C HIS A 164 -27.31 1.87 12.42
N GLY A 165 -26.75 2.69 13.31
CA GLY A 165 -26.88 2.49 14.76
C GLY A 165 -26.13 1.32 15.42
N SER A 166 -25.10 0.72 14.82
CA SER A 166 -24.22 -0.18 15.58
C SER A 166 -23.06 0.61 16.21
N GLN A 167 -23.24 1.00 17.47
CA GLN A 167 -22.20 1.60 18.34
C GLN A 167 -21.01 0.66 18.65
N ASN A 168 -20.73 -0.33 17.79
CA ASN A 168 -19.54 -1.18 17.89
C ASN A 168 -18.71 -1.02 16.61
N PRO A 169 -17.73 -0.09 16.58
CA PRO A 169 -16.87 0.17 15.41
C PRO A 169 -15.87 -0.96 15.11
N LEU A 170 -16.07 -2.17 15.65
CA LEU A 170 -15.14 -3.30 15.55
C LEU A 170 -15.64 -4.51 14.77
N TYR A 171 -16.90 -4.56 14.29
CA TYR A 171 -17.45 -5.83 13.80
C TYR A 171 -18.12 -5.88 12.42
N GLU A 172 -18.38 -4.77 11.74
CA GLU A 172 -18.61 -4.82 10.28
C GLU A 172 -17.31 -4.60 9.53
N ALA A 173 -16.31 -5.40 9.89
CA ALA A 173 -15.20 -5.63 9.00
C ALA A 173 -15.76 -6.32 7.77
N PHE A 174 -15.69 -5.67 6.60
CA PHE A 174 -15.58 -6.37 5.32
C PHE A 174 -14.75 -7.63 5.59
N ASN A 175 -15.34 -8.81 5.41
CA ASN A 175 -14.76 -10.05 5.91
C ASN A 175 -13.56 -10.39 5.00
N TRP A 176 -12.43 -9.74 5.25
CA TRP A 176 -11.21 -9.84 4.45
C TRP A 176 -10.70 -11.28 4.41
N ARG A 177 -10.97 -12.06 5.46
CA ARG A 177 -10.73 -13.51 5.41
C ARG A 177 -11.50 -14.16 4.28
N GLN A 178 -12.77 -13.80 4.08
CA GLN A 178 -13.62 -14.34 3.03
C GLN A 178 -13.20 -13.85 1.63
N PHE A 179 -12.75 -12.59 1.50
CA PHE A 179 -12.19 -12.06 0.26
C PHE A 179 -10.92 -12.80 -0.17
N PHE A 180 -9.99 -13.05 0.77
CA PHE A 180 -8.74 -13.77 0.49
C PHE A 180 -8.87 -15.31 0.53
N SER A 181 -9.91 -15.87 1.17
CA SER A 181 -10.17 -17.32 1.22
C SER A 181 -11.11 -17.81 0.12
N SER A 182 -11.72 -16.90 -0.64
CA SER A 182 -12.52 -17.22 -1.83
C SER A 182 -11.61 -17.64 -2.99
N THR A 183 -11.17 -18.90 -2.96
CA THR A 183 -10.46 -19.55 -4.08
C THR A 183 -11.40 -20.01 -5.19
N LYS A 184 -12.69 -19.67 -5.12
CA LYS A 184 -13.69 -19.99 -6.15
C LYS A 184 -14.30 -18.69 -6.70
N PRO A 185 -14.06 -18.35 -7.98
CA PRO A 185 -14.55 -17.11 -8.60
C PRO A 185 -16.08 -17.02 -8.68
N SER A 186 -16.80 -18.12 -8.51
CA SER A 186 -18.26 -18.17 -8.62
C SER A 186 -19.05 -17.63 -7.41
N GLN A 187 -18.37 -17.17 -6.34
CA GLN A 187 -19.03 -16.61 -5.16
C GLN A 187 -18.68 -15.14 -4.89
N MET A 188 -17.96 -14.49 -5.81
CA MET A 188 -17.64 -13.07 -5.67
C MET A 188 -18.86 -12.21 -6.03
N PRO A 189 -19.26 -11.24 -5.18
CA PRO A 189 -20.27 -10.25 -5.55
C PRO A 189 -19.77 -9.45 -6.76
N GLY A 190 -20.67 -9.17 -7.71
CA GLY A 190 -20.36 -8.86 -9.11
C GLY A 190 -19.25 -7.84 -9.40
N ALA A 191 -19.02 -6.85 -8.53
CA ALA A 191 -17.93 -5.89 -8.71
C ALA A 191 -16.51 -6.49 -8.59
N ALA A 192 -16.35 -7.60 -7.86
CA ALA A 192 -15.06 -8.27 -7.70
C ALA A 192 -14.75 -9.29 -8.81
N TYR A 193 -15.77 -9.72 -9.57
CA TYR A 193 -15.58 -10.65 -10.70
C TYR A 193 -15.00 -9.94 -11.93
N GLU A 194 -15.34 -8.66 -12.15
CA GLU A 194 -14.83 -7.87 -13.28
C GLU A 194 -13.36 -7.48 -13.14
N LEU A 195 -12.76 -7.56 -11.95
CA LEU A 195 -11.34 -7.29 -11.74
C LEU A 195 -10.42 -8.49 -12.04
N TRP A 196 -10.99 -9.68 -12.25
CA TRP A 196 -10.25 -10.93 -12.45
C TRP A 196 -10.38 -11.52 -13.86
N HIS A 197 -11.15 -10.88 -14.73
CA HIS A 197 -11.31 -11.20 -16.16
C HIS A 197 -10.99 -9.99 -17.02
#